data_AF-A0A969ZPI4-F1
#
_entry.id   AF-A0A969ZPI4-F1
#
_cell.length_a   1.000
_cell.length_b   1.000
_cell.length_c   1.000
_cell.angle_alpha   90.00
_cell.angle_beta   90.00
_cell.angle_gamma   90.00
#
_symmetry.space_group_name_H-M   'P 1'
#
loop_
_entity.id
_entity.type
_entity.pdbx_description
1 polymer ?
#
loop_
_entity_poly.entity_id
_entity_poly.type
_entity_poly.pdbx_seq_one_letter_code
_entity_poly.pdbx_strand_id
1 'polypeptide(L)'
;MGAHSTDDFYISEPYIDAMSGKMVLTISKAFKTSDGVSGTMATDIQIDFLVDLIANVDLGENSYAFLMDNRGNIITHRNDEFKPNEGEYVDVKNILDGELMNLIEEDGLKLLS
;
A
#
# COMPACT_ATOMS: atom_id res chain seq x y z
N MET A 1 12.86 8.34 2.60
CA MET A 1 12.36 7.64 3.80
C MET A 1 12.56 6.15 3.56
N GLY A 2 12.68 5.34 4.62
CA GLY A 2 13.00 3.91 4.50
C GLY A 2 13.18 3.22 5.84
N ALA A 3 13.62 1.96 5.84
CA ALA A 3 13.76 1.16 7.06
C ALA A 3 14.56 1.80 8.20
N HIS A 4 15.53 2.66 7.91
CA HIS A 4 16.35 3.35 8.93
C HIS A 4 15.65 4.57 9.58
N SER A 5 14.46 4.95 9.11
CA SER A 5 13.68 6.08 9.67
C SER A 5 12.68 5.67 10.75
N THR A 6 12.58 4.38 11.06
CA THR A 6 11.68 3.81 12.07
C THR A 6 12.35 2.62 12.77
N ASP A 7 12.00 2.38 14.04
CA ASP A 7 12.41 1.16 14.76
C ASP A 7 11.53 -0.06 14.41
N ASP A 8 10.42 0.19 13.69
CA ASP A 8 9.49 -0.83 13.23
C ASP A 8 9.68 -1.13 11.72
N PHE A 9 8.76 -1.90 11.13
CA PHE A 9 8.74 -2.12 9.69
C PHE A 9 8.43 -0.82 8.94
N TYR A 10 9.11 -0.63 7.81
CA TYR A 10 8.80 0.37 6.81
C TYR A 10 8.18 -0.32 5.60
N ILE A 11 7.02 0.17 5.17
CA ILE A 11 6.32 -0.25 3.96
C ILE A 11 6.52 0.86 2.92
N SER A 12 7.07 0.52 1.76
CA SER A 12 7.24 1.47 0.67
C SER A 12 5.91 1.83 0.01
N GLU A 13 5.88 2.97 -0.68
CA GLU A 13 4.91 3.19 -1.75
C GLU A 13 5.10 2.12 -2.85
N PRO A 14 4.05 1.78 -3.62
CA PRO A 14 4.19 0.90 -4.77
C PRO A 14 5.19 1.45 -5.79
N TYR A 15 6.03 0.59 -6.36
CA TYR A 15 6.93 0.96 -7.45
C TYR A 15 7.16 -0.21 -8.39
N ILE A 16 7.69 0.07 -9.59
CA ILE A 16 8.08 -0.97 -10.55
C ILE A 16 9.43 -1.55 -10.12
N ASP A 17 9.43 -2.82 -9.72
CA ASP A 17 10.66 -3.54 -9.42
C ASP A 17 11.53 -3.68 -10.69
N ALA A 18 12.78 -3.24 -10.59
CA ALA A 18 13.70 -3.17 -11.72
C ALA A 18 14.09 -4.56 -12.25
N MET A 19 14.00 -5.61 -11.42
CA MET A 19 14.36 -6.96 -11.83
C MET A 19 13.23 -7.69 -12.55
N SER A 20 12.01 -7.58 -12.03
CA SER A 20 10.83 -8.28 -12.56
C SER A 20 10.00 -7.44 -13.54
N GLY A 21 10.14 -6.12 -13.52
CA GLY A 21 9.28 -5.20 -14.27
C GLY A 21 7.84 -5.12 -13.76
N LYS A 22 7.57 -5.69 -12.58
CA LYS A 22 6.23 -5.72 -11.97
C LYS A 22 6.10 -4.67 -10.89
N MET A 23 4.86 -4.24 -10.63
CA MET A 23 4.58 -3.39 -9.48
C MET A 23 4.67 -4.21 -8.18
N VAL A 24 5.42 -3.69 -7.22
CA VAL A 24 5.63 -4.29 -5.90
C VAL A 24 5.47 -3.25 -4.80
N LEU A 25 5.23 -3.72 -3.58
CA LEU A 25 5.61 -2.99 -2.37
C LEU A 25 6.81 -3.69 -1.71
N THR A 26 7.63 -2.94 -0.99
CA THR A 26 8.70 -3.50 -0.16
C THR A 26 8.35 -3.35 1.31
N ILE A 27 8.40 -4.46 2.04
CA ILE A 27 8.43 -4.43 3.51
C ILE A 27 9.89 -4.54 3.92
N SER A 28 10.36 -3.61 4.75
CA SER A 28 11.76 -3.52 5.16
C SER A 28 11.92 -3.20 6.64
N LYS A 29 13.02 -3.67 7.25
CA LYS A 29 13.35 -3.41 8.65
C LYS A 29 14.85 -3.23 8.82
N ALA A 30 15.23 -2.17 9.53
CA ALA A 30 16.61 -1.96 9.93
C ALA A 30 16.97 -2.93 11.06
N PHE A 31 18.20 -3.42 11.05
CA PHE A 31 18.72 -4.26 12.12
C PHE A 31 20.12 -3.83 12.51
N LYS A 32 20.49 -4.20 13.74
CA LYS A 32 21.85 -4.09 14.25
C LYS A 32 22.26 -5.41 14.88
N THR A 33 23.39 -5.96 14.47
CA THR A 33 23.95 -7.19 15.05
C THR A 33 24.62 -6.91 16.40
N SER A 34 24.88 -7.96 17.16
CA SER A 34 25.54 -7.87 18.46
C SER A 34 26.97 -7.32 18.40
N ASP A 35 27.68 -7.54 17.29
CA ASP A 35 29.01 -6.97 17.00
C ASP A 35 28.94 -5.57 16.37
N GLY A 36 27.74 -5.00 16.23
CA GLY A 36 27.53 -3.58 15.90
C GLY A 36 27.31 -3.27 14.42
N VAL A 37 27.26 -4.28 13.54
CA VAL A 37 26.96 -4.10 12.10
C VAL A 37 25.51 -3.65 11.95
N SER A 38 25.29 -2.60 11.17
CA SER A 38 23.95 -2.09 10.84
C SER A 38 23.59 -2.41 9.40
N GLY A 39 22.34 -2.78 9.15
CA GLY A 39 21.84 -3.08 7.83
C GLY A 39 20.32 -3.01 7.74
N THR A 40 19.79 -3.41 6.59
CA THR A 40 18.34 -3.51 6.33
C THR A 40 18.04 -4.87 5.73
N MET A 41 17.00 -5.53 6.21
CA MET A 41 16.37 -6.68 5.54
C MET A 41 15.11 -6.18 4.84
N ALA A 42 14.84 -6.71 3.64
CA ALA A 42 13.69 -6.30 2.84
C ALA A 42 13.13 -7.50 2.06
N THR A 43 11.83 -7.47 1.79
CA THR A 43 11.14 -8.38 0.88
C THR A 43 10.14 -7.62 0.05
N ASP A 44 10.02 -8.00 -1.22
CA ASP A 44 9.05 -7.44 -2.14
C ASP A 44 7.81 -8.32 -2.19
N ILE A 45 6.64 -7.68 -2.26
CA ILE A 45 5.34 -8.31 -2.44
C ILE A 45 4.75 -7.77 -3.74
N GLN A 46 4.45 -8.66 -4.68
CA GLN A 46 3.78 -8.28 -5.92
C GLN A 46 2.36 -7.80 -5.62
N ILE A 47 1.97 -6.67 -6.21
CA ILE A 47 0.64 -6.10 -6.02
C ILE A 47 -0.43 -7.08 -6.50
N ASP A 48 -0.23 -7.76 -7.64
CA ASP A 48 -1.16 -8.77 -8.17
C ASP A 48 -1.53 -9.83 -7.12
N PHE A 49 -0.55 -10.29 -6.33
CA PHE A 49 -0.81 -11.27 -5.26
C PHE A 49 -1.74 -10.70 -4.18
N LEU A 50 -1.57 -9.43 -3.81
CA LEU A 50 -2.46 -8.79 -2.85
C LEU A 50 -3.86 -8.56 -3.44
N VAL A 51 -3.96 -8.19 -4.71
CA VAL A 51 -5.23 -8.05 -5.43
C VAL A 51 -5.99 -9.37 -5.40
N ASP A 52 -5.33 -10.47 -5.76
CA ASP A 52 -5.93 -11.81 -5.72
C ASP A 52 -6.33 -12.21 -4.30
N LEU A 53 -5.49 -11.89 -3.31
CA LEU A 53 -5.78 -12.18 -1.91
C LEU A 53 -7.07 -11.50 -1.45
N ILE A 54 -7.24 -10.20 -1.73
CA ILE A 54 -8.43 -9.46 -1.31
C ILE A 54 -9.67 -9.78 -2.15
N ALA A 55 -9.50 -10.18 -3.41
CA ALA A 55 -10.59 -10.59 -4.28
C ALA A 55 -11.27 -11.90 -3.82
N ASN A 56 -10.55 -12.73 -3.06
CA ASN A 56 -11.06 -13.99 -2.51
C ASN A 56 -11.71 -13.84 -1.13
N VAL A 57 -11.76 -12.62 -0.57
CA VAL A 57 -12.43 -12.38 0.72
C VAL A 57 -13.94 -12.32 0.49
N ASP A 58 -14.70 -13.15 1.21
CA ASP A 58 -16.16 -13.05 1.25
C ASP A 58 -16.58 -11.87 2.14
N LEU A 59 -17.08 -10.81 1.52
CA LEU A 59 -17.50 -9.57 2.17
C LEU A 59 -19.05 -9.45 2.21
N GLY A 60 -19.78 -10.41 1.66
CA GLY A 60 -21.24 -10.35 1.48
C GLY A 60 -21.68 -9.60 0.21
N GLU A 61 -23.00 -9.52 0.00
CA GLU A 61 -23.57 -8.92 -1.21
C GLU A 61 -23.28 -7.42 -1.33
N ASN A 62 -23.05 -6.94 -2.56
CA ASN A 62 -22.80 -5.53 -2.89
C ASN A 62 -21.59 -4.88 -2.20
N SER A 63 -20.56 -5.67 -1.89
CA SER A 63 -19.32 -5.21 -1.29
C SER A 63 -18.11 -5.63 -2.12
N TYR A 64 -16.98 -4.96 -1.93
CA TYR A 64 -15.68 -5.32 -2.50
C TYR A 64 -14.56 -4.68 -1.67
N ALA A 65 -13.37 -5.26 -1.73
CA ALA A 65 -12.17 -4.67 -1.15
C ALA A 65 -11.33 -3.99 -2.23
N PHE A 66 -10.53 -3.01 -1.81
CA PHE A 66 -9.51 -2.37 -2.62
C PHE A 66 -8.33 -2.00 -1.72
N LEU A 67 -7.19 -1.65 -2.30
CA LEU A 67 -5.96 -1.36 -1.55
C LEU A 67 -5.54 0.09 -1.77
N MET A 68 -4.91 0.65 -0.74
CA MET A 68 -4.40 2.01 -0.71
C MET A 68 -3.10 2.05 0.10
N ASP A 69 -2.16 2.91 -0.27
CA ASP A 69 -0.94 3.15 0.50
C ASP A 69 -1.16 4.09 1.69
N ASN A 70 -0.12 4.30 2.49
CA ASN A 70 -0.18 5.17 3.68
C ASN A 70 -0.33 6.67 3.37
N ARG A 71 -0.21 7.08 2.10
CA ARG A 71 -0.38 8.47 1.67
C ARG A 71 -1.77 8.74 1.10
N GLY A 72 -2.59 7.71 0.95
CA GLY A 72 -3.92 7.81 0.37
C GLY A 72 -3.97 7.47 -1.13
N ASN A 73 -2.88 6.98 -1.72
CA ASN A 73 -2.89 6.59 -3.12
C ASN A 73 -3.50 5.20 -3.28
N ILE A 74 -4.50 5.07 -4.14
CA ILE A 74 -5.07 3.78 -4.49
C ILE A 74 -4.02 2.91 -5.18
N ILE A 75 -3.96 1.63 -4.80
CA ILE A 75 -3.08 0.61 -5.36
C ILE A 75 -3.84 -0.27 -6.36
N THR A 76 -5.09 -0.61 -6.03
CA THR A 76 -6.00 -1.35 -6.92
C THR A 76 -7.42 -0.90 -6.66
N HIS A 77 -8.29 -1.00 -7.66
CA HIS A 77 -9.70 -0.69 -7.52
C HIS A 77 -10.55 -1.45 -8.55
N ARG A 78 -11.81 -1.79 -8.21
CA ARG A 78 -12.73 -2.47 -9.13
C ARG A 78 -13.25 -1.54 -10.24
N ASN A 79 -13.56 -0.29 -9.89
CA ASN A 79 -13.85 0.77 -10.87
C ASN A 79 -12.55 1.18 -11.59
N ASP A 80 -12.53 1.05 -12.91
CA ASP A 80 -11.39 1.38 -13.76
C ASP A 80 -11.00 2.86 -13.68
N GLU A 81 -11.95 3.76 -13.40
CA GLU A 81 -11.66 5.20 -13.23
C GLU A 81 -10.76 5.51 -12.03
N PHE A 82 -10.70 4.61 -11.05
CA PHE A 82 -9.91 4.78 -9.84
C PHE A 82 -8.65 3.91 -9.84
N LYS A 83 -8.39 3.17 -10.92
CA LYS A 83 -7.15 2.39 -11.05
C LYS A 83 -5.97 3.31 -11.35
N PRO A 84 -4.79 3.06 -10.75
CA PRO A 84 -3.57 3.76 -11.12
C PRO A 84 -3.17 3.46 -12.57
N ASN A 85 -2.68 4.48 -13.29
CA ASN A 85 -2.01 4.30 -14.57
C ASN A 85 -0.49 4.30 -14.38
N GLU A 86 0.28 3.86 -15.38
CA GLU A 86 1.74 3.91 -15.32
C GLU A 86 2.23 5.35 -15.05
N GLY A 87 2.86 5.55 -13.89
CA GLY A 87 3.39 6.85 -13.47
C GLY A 87 2.36 7.81 -12.86
N GLU A 88 1.09 7.41 -12.72
CA GLU A 88 0.03 8.21 -12.14
C GLU A 88 -0.59 7.52 -10.92
N TYR A 89 -0.75 8.28 -9.83
CA TYR A 89 -1.42 7.82 -8.62
C TYR A 89 -2.80 8.45 -8.52
N VAL A 90 -3.80 7.67 -8.12
CA VAL A 90 -5.13 8.19 -7.78
C VAL A 90 -5.19 8.39 -6.27
N ASP A 91 -5.13 9.64 -5.81
CA ASP A 91 -5.32 9.99 -4.41
C ASP A 91 -6.80 9.91 -4.04
N VAL A 92 -7.12 9.14 -3.00
CA VAL A 92 -8.47 8.91 -2.46
C VAL A 92 -9.21 10.21 -2.15
N LYS A 93 -8.50 11.30 -1.80
CA LYS A 93 -9.09 12.61 -1.51
C LYS A 93 -9.77 13.25 -2.72
N ASN A 94 -9.36 12.85 -3.92
CA ASN A 94 -9.90 13.39 -5.17
C ASN A 94 -11.07 12.56 -5.72
N ILE A 95 -11.44 11.47 -5.05
CA ILE A 95 -12.54 10.59 -5.46
C ILE A 95 -13.84 11.07 -4.83
N LEU A 96 -14.91 11.12 -5.64
CA LEU A 96 -16.26 11.50 -5.21
C LEU A 96 -16.25 12.83 -4.44
N ASP A 97 -15.49 13.82 -4.92
CA ASP A 97 -15.34 15.14 -4.29
C ASP A 97 -14.92 15.08 -2.80
N GLY A 98 -14.19 14.02 -2.41
CA GLY A 98 -13.70 13.80 -1.05
C GLY A 98 -14.71 13.11 -0.12
N GLU A 99 -15.89 12.71 -0.60
CA GLU A 99 -16.89 12.01 0.23
C GLU A 99 -16.34 10.70 0.82
N LEU A 100 -15.45 10.01 0.10
CA LEU A 100 -14.83 8.78 0.56
C LEU A 100 -13.95 9.01 1.82
N MET A 101 -13.35 10.19 1.96
CA MET A 101 -12.57 10.54 3.14
C MET A 101 -13.44 10.70 4.38
N ASN A 102 -14.65 11.23 4.23
CA ASN A 102 -15.59 11.38 5.35
C ASN A 102 -15.93 10.01 5.96
N LEU A 103 -16.10 8.98 5.12
CA LEU A 103 -16.36 7.61 5.57
C LEU A 103 -15.16 6.99 6.30
N ILE A 104 -13.94 7.22 5.79
CA ILE A 104 -12.70 6.71 6.42
C ILE A 104 -12.50 7.33 7.81
N GLU A 105 -12.77 8.63 7.95
CA GLU A 105 -12.64 9.35 9.22
C GLU A 105 -13.72 8.96 10.24
N GLU A 106 -14.97 8.74 9.80
CA GLU A 106 -16.09 8.33 10.67
C GLU A 106 -15.87 6.95 11.31
N ASP A 107 -15.33 5.98 10.56
CA ASP A 107 -15.12 4.60 11.06
C ASP A 107 -13.89 4.45 11.98
N GLY A 108 -13.16 5.55 12.26
CA GLY A 108 -11.97 5.51 13.10
C GLY A 108 -10.80 4.72 12.48
N LEU A 109 -10.85 4.46 11.17
CA LEU A 109 -9.73 3.96 10.37
C LEU A 109 -8.67 5.06 10.30
N LYS A 110 -7.84 5.16 11.34
CA LYS A 110 -6.70 6.08 11.33
C LYS A 110 -5.73 5.65 10.23
N LEU A 111 -5.66 6.44 9.17
CA LEU A 111 -4.53 6.43 8.25
C LEU A 111 -3.28 6.65 9.11
N LEU A 112 -2.41 5.64 9.19
CA LEU A 112 -1.28 5.61 10.13
C LEU A 112 -0.46 6.90 9.99
N SER A 113 -0.49 7.71 11.05
CA SER A 113 0.27 8.97 11.19
C SER A 113 1.65 8.71 11.74
#